data_AF-A0A522R5I4-F1
#
_entry.id   AF-A0A522R5I4-F1
#
_cell.length_a   1.000
_cell.length_b   1.000
_cell.length_c   1.000
_cell.angle_alpha   90.00
_cell.angle_beta   90.00
_cell.angle_gamma   90.00
#
_symmetry.space_group_name_H-M   'P 1'
#
loop_
_entity.id
_entity.type
_entity.pdbx_description
1 polymer ?
#
loop_
_entity_poly.entity_id
_entity_poly.type
_entity_poly.pdbx_seq_one_letter_code
_entity_poly.pdbx_strand_id
1 'polypeptide(L)' 'LAIGYVHDVVLFGAFLVWAVADFGVSRRRDRRTGTVYPAGTWAGDAVTVIAGIAAWAIFAFLLHQRLIGVNPFA' A
#
# COMPACT_ATOMS: atom_id res chain seq x y z
N LEU A 1 1.29 1.04 -16.95
CA LEU A 1 -0.01 1.57 -17.43
C LEU A 1 -0.91 0.37 -17.71
N ALA A 2 -2.10 0.31 -17.11
CA ALA A 2 -3.08 -0.74 -17.38
C ALA A 2 -3.64 -0.52 -18.79
N ILE A 3 -3.40 -1.48 -19.67
CA ILE A 3 -3.83 -1.46 -21.06
C ILE A 3 -5.08 -2.32 -21.01
N GLY A 4 -6.29 -1.81 -21.28
CA GLY A 4 -7.60 -2.42 -20.94
C GLY A 4 -7.86 -3.88 -21.37
N TYR A 5 -7.04 -4.81 -20.89
CA TYR A 5 -7.06 -6.25 -21.11
C TYR A 5 -7.87 -6.91 -20.00
N VAL A 6 -8.37 -8.11 -20.28
CA VAL A 6 -9.21 -8.86 -19.34
C VAL A 6 -8.49 -9.10 -18.01
N HIS A 7 -7.17 -9.38 -18.03
CA HIS A 7 -6.42 -9.61 -16.79
C HIS A 7 -6.35 -8.35 -15.92
N ASP A 8 -6.14 -7.16 -16.50
CA ASP A 8 -6.14 -5.90 -15.76
C ASP A 8 -7.51 -5.67 -15.11
N VAL A 9 -8.60 -5.81 -15.86
CA VAL A 9 -9.96 -5.62 -15.34
C VAL A 9 -10.28 -6.61 -14.21
N VAL A 10 -9.87 -7.87 -14.35
CA VAL A 10 -10.07 -8.89 -13.31
C VAL A 10 -9.24 -8.58 -12.07
N LEU A 11 -7.96 -8.24 -12.22
CA LEU A 11 -7.07 -7.93 -11.09
C LEU A 11 -7.55 -6.69 -10.33
N PHE A 12 -7.78 -5.58 -11.05
CA PHE A 12 -8.25 -4.34 -10.42
C PHE A 12 -9.67 -4.47 -9.89
N GLY A 13 -10.57 -5.16 -10.61
CA GLY A 13 -11.94 -5.38 -10.18
C GLY A 13 -12.03 -6.24 -8.91
N ALA A 14 -11.29 -7.35 -8.85
CA ALA A 14 -11.25 -8.21 -7.67
C ALA A 14 -10.63 -7.47 -6.46
N PHE A 15 -9.52 -6.75 -6.68
CA PHE A 15 -8.92 -5.92 -5.65
C PHE A 15 -9.87 -4.83 -5.15
N LEU A 16 -10.61 -4.17 -6.05
CA LEU A 16 -11.59 -3.15 -5.72
C LEU A 16 -12.72 -3.71 -4.84
N VAL A 17 -13.30 -4.85 -5.22
CA VAL A 17 -14.36 -5.51 -4.43
C VAL A 17 -13.86 -5.85 -3.03
N TRP A 18 -12.65 -6.41 -2.94
CA TRP A 18 -12.02 -6.72 -1.66
C TRP A 18 -11.79 -5.45 -0.81
N ALA A 19 -11.22 -4.39 -1.40
CA ALA A 19 -10.94 -3.13 -0.71
C ALA A 19 -12.23 -2.45 -0.18
N VAL A 20 -13.32 -2.48 -0.95
CA VAL A 20 -14.62 -1.96 -0.52
C VAL A 20 -15.20 -2.77 0.63
N ALA A 21 -15.08 -4.10 0.58
CA ALA A 21 -15.52 -4.97 1.67
C ALA A 21 -14.73 -4.71 2.96
N ASP A 22 -13.39 -4.63 2.86
CA ASP A 22 -12.51 -4.34 3.99
C ASP A 22 -12.80 -2.96 4.61
N PHE A 23 -12.93 -1.93 3.78
CA PHE A 23 -13.34 -0.60 4.22
C PHE A 23 -14.70 -0.64 4.94
N GLY A 24 -15.66 -1.39 4.40
CA GLY A 24 -16.97 -1.56 5.02
C GLY A 24 -16.89 -2.22 6.40
N VAL A 25 -16.06 -3.26 6.55
CA VAL A 25 -15.83 -3.95 7.84
C VAL A 25 -15.13 -3.02 8.83
N SER A 26 -14.04 -2.38 8.41
CA SER A 26 -13.25 -1.45 9.23
C SER A 26 -14.10 -0.29 9.73
N ARG A 27 -14.84 0.38 8.82
CA ARG A 27 -15.71 1.51 9.20
C ARG A 27 -16.85 1.09 10.12
N ARG A 28 -17.43 -0.10 9.94
CA ARG A 28 -18.45 -0.64 10.87
C ARG A 28 -17.86 -0.93 12.24
N ARG A 29 -16.62 -1.44 12.29
CA ARG A 29 -15.89 -1.67 13.54
C ARG A 29 -15.63 -0.36 14.27
N ASP A 30 -15.08 0.64 13.60
CA ASP A 30 -14.78 1.95 14.20
C ASP A 30 -16.03 2.64 14.74
N ARG A 31 -17.15 2.55 14.01
CA ARG A 31 -18.44 3.06 14.48
C ARG A 31 -18.97 2.33 15.72
N ARG A 32 -18.72 1.03 15.84
CA ARG A 32 -19.13 0.24 17.03
C ARG A 32 -18.25 0.56 18.24
N THR A 33 -16.95 0.77 18.02
CA THR A 33 -15.99 1.08 19.09
C THR A 33 -15.92 2.56 19.44
N GLY A 34 -16.59 3.42 18.68
CA GLY A 34 -16.52 4.87 18.86
C GLY A 34 -15.12 5.42 18.64
N THR A 35 -14.32 4.78 17.77
CA THR A 35 -12.92 5.15 17.56
C THR A 35 -12.86 6.55 16.95
N VAL A 36 -12.35 7.51 17.72
CA VAL A 36 -12.00 8.83 17.21
C VAL A 36 -10.52 8.82 16.87
N TYR A 37 -10.21 8.86 15.57
CA TYR A 37 -8.84 9.00 15.13
C TYR A 37 -8.35 10.41 15.46
N PRO A 38 -7.19 10.56 16.13
CA PRO A 38 -6.60 11.86 16.33
C PRO A 38 -6.28 12.50 14.97
N ALA A 39 -6.30 13.84 14.92
CA ALA A 39 -5.88 14.55 13.73
C ALA A 39 -4.47 14.10 13.31
N GLY A 40 -4.27 13.91 12.00
CA GLY A 40 -2.95 13.62 11.45
C GLY A 40 -1.95 14.69 11.89
N THR A 41 -0.73 14.27 12.20
CA THR A 41 0.35 15.18 12.57
C THR A 41 1.34 15.25 11.43
N TRP A 42 1.88 16.44 11.17
CA TRP A 42 2.98 16.63 10.22
C TRP A 42 4.18 15.71 10.49
N ALA A 43 4.45 15.42 11.77
CA ALA A 43 5.49 14.48 12.15
C ALA A 43 5.15 13.03 11.72
N GLY A 44 3.90 12.59 11.90
CA GLY A 44 3.44 11.28 11.44
C GLY A 44 3.50 11.13 9.92
N ASP A 45 3.13 12.19 9.19
CA ASP A 45 3.24 12.21 7.73
C ASP A 45 4.71 12.13 7.29
N ALA A 46 5.59 12.91 7.90
CA ALA A 46 7.02 12.89 7.62
C ALA A 46 7.63 11.50 7.88
N VAL A 47 7.29 10.86 9.02
CA VAL A 47 7.75 9.50 9.34
C VAL A 47 7.24 8.50 8.31
N THR A 48 5.98 8.61 7.88
CA THR A 48 5.40 7.72 6.86
C THR A 48 6.14 7.85 5.54
N VAL A 49 6.41 9.08 5.10
CA VAL A 49 7.16 9.35 3.87
C VAL A 49 8.58 8.79 3.96
N ILE A 50 9.29 9.08 5.04
CA ILE A 50 10.67 8.62 5.25
C ILE A 50 10.74 7.09 5.31
N ALA A 51 9.83 6.46 6.05
CA ALA A 51 9.76 5.01 6.15
C ALA A 51 9.49 4.37 4.78
N GLY A 52 8.59 4.94 3.99
CA GLY A 52 8.31 4.49 2.62
C GLY A 52 9.54 4.59 1.71
N ILE A 53 10.23 5.73 1.72
CA ILE A 53 11.46 5.94 0.94
C ILE A 53 12.56 4.96 1.38
N ALA A 54 12.73 4.77 2.68
CA ALA A 54 13.73 3.84 3.22
C ALA A 54 13.43 2.39 2.83
N ALA A 55 12.18 1.95 2.96
CA ALA A 55 11.75 0.62 2.55
C ALA A 55 11.96 0.40 1.04
N TRP A 56 11.63 1.39 0.21
CA TRP A 56 11.88 1.37 -1.23
C TRP A 56 13.38 1.25 -1.53
N ALA A 57 14.23 2.07 -0.91
CA ALA A 57 15.67 2.05 -1.14
C ALA A 57 16.28 0.69 -0.73
N ILE A 58 15.90 0.18 0.45
CA ILE A 58 16.31 -1.14 0.91
C ILE A 58 15.89 -2.22 -0.10
N PHE A 59 14.67 -2.16 -0.60
CA PHE A 59 14.19 -3.14 -1.56
C PHE A 59 14.92 -3.07 -2.90
N ALA A 60 15.04 -1.87 -3.47
CA ALA A 60 15.62 -1.65 -4.79
C ALA A 60 17.13 -1.94 -4.82
N PHE A 61 17.87 -1.57 -3.78
CA PHE A 61 19.33 -1.72 -3.75
C PHE A 61 19.82 -3.02 -3.09
N LEU A 62 19.13 -3.53 -2.05
CA LEU A 62 19.59 -4.72 -1.32
C LEU A 62 18.77 -5.97 -1.66
N LEU A 63 17.43 -5.89 -1.60
CA LEU A 63 16.61 -7.09 -1.79
C LEU A 63 16.48 -7.49 -3.26
N HIS A 64 16.49 -6.57 -4.22
CA HIS A 64 16.42 -6.94 -5.64
C HIS A 64 17.61 -7.79 -6.06
N GLN A 65 18.82 -7.44 -5.61
CA GLN A 65 19.99 -8.27 -5.82
C GLN A 65 19.88 -9.64 -5.12
N ARG A 66 19.43 -9.68 -3.86
CA ARG A 66 19.36 -10.95 -3.10
C ARG A 66 18.21 -11.88 -3.49
N LEU A 67 17.04 -11.33 -3.85
CA LEU A 67 15.82 -12.10 -4.11
C LEU A 67 15.58 -12.36 -5.60
N ILE A 68 15.98 -11.43 -6.48
CA ILE A 68 15.68 -11.50 -7.92
C ILE A 68 16.97 -11.69 -8.75
N GLY A 69 18.14 -11.35 -8.20
CA GLY A 69 19.43 -11.54 -8.88
C GLY A 69 19.73 -10.48 -9.96
N VAL A 70 18.88 -9.45 -10.09
CA VAL A 70 19.03 -8.39 -11.09
C VAL A 70 19.28 -7.07 -10.39
N ASN A 71 20.21 -6.26 -10.89
CA ASN A 71 20.49 -4.96 -10.31
C ASN A 71 19.70 -3.92 -11.12
N PRO A 72 18.65 -3.33 -10.55
CA PRO A 72 17.81 -2.38 -11.28
C PRO A 72 18.55 -1.08 -11.66
N PHE A 73 19.70 -0.81 -11.04
CA PHE A 73 20.46 0.43 -11.23
C PHE A 73 21.96 0.20 -11.55
N ALA A 74 22.33 -0.99 -12.03
CA ALA A 74 23.65 -1.23 -12.63
C ALA A 74 23.64 -0.99 -14.14
#